data_AF-H8Z693-F1
#
_entry.id   AF-H8Z693-F1
#
_cell.length_a   1.000
_cell.length_b   1.000
_cell.length_c   1.000
_cell.angle_alpha   90.00
_cell.angle_beta   90.00
_cell.angle_gamma   90.00
#
_symmetry.space_group_name_H-M   'P 1'
#
loop_
_entity.id
_entity.type
_entity.pdbx_description
1 polymer ?
#
loop_
_entity_poly.entity_id
_entity_poly.type
_entity_poly.pdbx_seq_one_letter_code
_entity_poly.pdbx_strand_id
1 'polypeptide(L)'
;MIQSPCSRSRPRLMVSANPGNQSMRFTTRTRSMATLCAAAALLLSACSNPMEDVRVTLCKDLVRIKRGDEVVWKDVRTETPGYNDAVVQLNFSASGNDGSAACYYAYNAVDDTALALSDPLSSYSTSPSKMQLDGRTLPRPELAEAVKQAMIKQGRSFVDGVRNFLK
;
A
#
# COMPACT_ATOMS: atom_id res chain seq x y z
N MET A 1 -21.72 -11.24 6.49
CA MET A 1 -22.00 -11.85 5.18
C MET A 1 -22.70 -10.82 4.32
N ILE A 2 -22.13 -10.50 3.16
CA ILE A 2 -22.77 -10.22 1.85
C ILE A 2 -21.59 -9.83 0.95
N GLN A 3 -21.07 -10.84 0.24
CA GLN A 3 -20.21 -10.67 -0.92
C GLN A 3 -21.13 -10.37 -2.11
N SER A 4 -20.82 -9.32 -2.87
CA SER A 4 -21.38 -9.11 -4.20
C SER A 4 -20.31 -9.44 -5.25
N PRO A 5 -20.58 -10.38 -6.17
CA PRO A 5 -19.61 -10.79 -7.19
C PRO A 5 -19.71 -9.90 -8.45
N CYS A 6 -18.56 -9.41 -8.92
CA CYS A 6 -18.44 -8.79 -10.25
C CYS A 6 -18.53 -9.87 -11.34
N SER A 7 -19.60 -9.78 -12.13
CA SER A 7 -19.93 -10.59 -13.29
C SER A 7 -18.87 -10.49 -14.40
N ARG A 8 -18.47 -11.64 -14.95
CA ARG A 8 -17.48 -11.79 -16.03
C ARG A 8 -18.16 -12.41 -17.25
N SER A 9 -18.62 -11.59 -18.18
CA SER A 9 -19.16 -12.04 -19.47
C SER A 9 -18.02 -12.29 -20.46
N ARG A 10 -17.89 -13.53 -20.93
CA ARG A 10 -17.06 -13.93 -22.08
C ARG A 10 -17.89 -13.87 -23.36
N PRO A 11 -17.44 -13.24 -24.45
CA PRO A 11 -18.00 -13.53 -25.76
C PRO A 11 -17.29 -14.74 -26.39
N ARG A 12 -18.13 -15.70 -26.77
CA ARG A 12 -17.83 -16.90 -27.56
C ARG A 12 -17.70 -16.50 -29.03
N LEU A 13 -16.49 -16.57 -29.61
CA LEU A 13 -16.29 -16.40 -31.05
C LEU A 13 -16.73 -17.68 -31.77
N MET A 14 -17.83 -17.60 -32.52
CA MET A 14 -18.23 -18.58 -33.52
C MET A 14 -17.63 -18.20 -34.87
N VAL A 15 -16.99 -19.18 -35.49
CA VAL A 15 -16.54 -19.20 -36.89
C VAL A 15 -17.76 -19.36 -37.80
N SER A 16 -17.85 -18.57 -38.87
CA SER A 16 -18.59 -18.96 -40.09
C SER A 16 -18.04 -18.21 -41.30
N ALA A 17 -17.74 -18.97 -42.35
CA ALA A 17 -17.17 -18.52 -43.62
C ALA A 17 -18.27 -18.39 -44.69
N ASN A 18 -18.16 -17.40 -45.60
CA ASN A 18 -18.69 -17.51 -46.97
C ASN A 18 -18.03 -16.47 -47.91
N PRO A 19 -17.58 -16.82 -49.13
CA PRO A 19 -16.97 -15.91 -50.09
C PRO A 19 -17.97 -15.44 -51.17
N GLY A 20 -17.73 -14.28 -51.77
CA GLY A 20 -18.55 -13.81 -52.89
C GLY A 20 -18.28 -12.38 -53.35
N ASN A 21 -17.28 -12.21 -54.21
CA ASN A 21 -17.27 -11.40 -55.44
C ASN A 21 -18.18 -10.15 -55.52
N GLN A 22 -17.61 -8.95 -55.68
CA GLN A 22 -17.67 -8.14 -56.93
C GLN A 22 -17.18 -6.70 -56.74
N SER A 23 -16.56 -6.23 -57.83
CA SER A 23 -15.89 -4.95 -58.07
C SER A 23 -16.84 -3.76 -58.07
N MET A 24 -16.46 -2.62 -57.46
CA MET A 24 -16.65 -1.28 -58.06
C MET A 24 -15.92 -0.20 -57.27
N ARG A 25 -15.18 0.63 -58.02
CA ARG A 25 -14.46 1.82 -57.56
C ARG A 25 -15.45 2.94 -57.28
N PHE A 26 -15.32 3.65 -56.15
CA PHE A 26 -15.73 5.04 -56.03
C PHE A 26 -14.77 5.81 -55.11
N THR A 27 -14.12 6.79 -55.72
CA THR A 27 -13.30 7.85 -55.14
C THR A 27 -14.15 8.83 -54.32
N THR A 28 -13.89 8.99 -53.02
CA THR A 28 -14.20 10.25 -52.31
C THR A 28 -13.36 10.46 -51.03
N ARG A 29 -12.41 11.39 -51.16
CA ARG A 29 -11.91 12.42 -50.25
C ARG A 29 -12.30 12.43 -48.74
N THR A 30 -11.26 12.70 -47.95
CA THR A 30 -11.19 13.58 -46.74
C THR A 30 -11.48 13.02 -45.33
N ARG A 31 -10.40 13.07 -44.53
CA ARG A 31 -10.28 13.44 -43.11
C ARG A 31 -10.97 12.56 -42.07
N SER A 32 -10.13 11.85 -41.29
CA SER A 32 -10.18 11.85 -39.81
C SER A 32 -8.94 11.13 -39.26
N MET A 33 -7.85 11.88 -39.05
CA MET A 33 -6.74 11.47 -38.17
C MET A 33 -7.06 12.00 -36.78
N ALA A 34 -7.67 11.16 -35.95
CA ALA A 34 -7.73 11.35 -34.51
C ALA A 34 -7.08 10.11 -33.90
N THR A 35 -5.76 10.14 -33.81
CA THR A 35 -4.95 9.01 -33.34
C THR A 35 -4.22 9.42 -32.07
N LEU A 36 -4.76 8.91 -30.96
CA LEU A 36 -4.07 8.49 -29.74
C LEU A 36 -3.43 9.57 -28.82
N CYS A 37 -4.27 10.17 -27.97
CA CYS A 37 -3.89 10.48 -26.59
C CYS A 37 -4.03 9.20 -25.73
N ALA A 38 -3.02 8.33 -25.71
CA ALA A 38 -3.04 7.12 -24.88
C ALA A 38 -1.67 6.85 -24.25
N ALA A 39 -1.18 7.77 -23.41
CA ALA A 39 0.01 7.53 -22.59
C ALA A 39 0.01 8.42 -21.32
N ALA A 40 -0.95 8.24 -20.41
CA ALA A 40 -0.94 8.94 -19.11
C ALA A 40 -1.74 8.23 -18.00
N ALA A 41 -1.84 6.90 -18.01
CA ALA A 41 -2.75 6.17 -17.12
C ALA A 41 -2.09 5.32 -16.01
N LEU A 42 -0.84 5.56 -15.61
CA LEU A 42 -0.15 4.70 -14.62
C LEU A 42 0.50 5.41 -13.41
N LEU A 43 0.20 6.68 -13.13
CA LEU A 43 0.79 7.40 -11.99
C LEU A 43 -0.14 7.58 -10.77
N LEU A 44 -1.11 6.69 -10.58
CA LEU A 44 -2.06 6.77 -9.45
C LEU A 44 -1.94 5.56 -8.53
N SER A 45 -1.06 5.61 -7.54
CA SER A 45 -1.29 4.98 -6.22
C SER A 45 -0.10 5.17 -5.26
N ALA A 46 0.14 6.40 -4.83
CA ALA A 46 0.91 6.66 -3.62
C ALA A 46 0.22 7.74 -2.76
N CYS A 47 -1.09 7.63 -2.60
CA CYS A 47 -1.79 8.39 -1.56
C CYS A 47 -1.44 7.73 -0.22
N SER A 48 -0.51 8.31 0.53
CA SER A 48 -0.48 8.07 1.97
C SER A 48 -1.84 8.51 2.51
N ASN A 49 -2.64 7.58 3.01
CA ASN A 49 -3.94 7.91 3.57
C ASN A 49 -3.72 8.64 4.91
N PRO A 50 -4.19 9.88 5.08
CA PRO A 50 -4.04 10.60 6.35
C PRO A 50 -4.81 9.96 7.52
N MET A 51 -5.61 8.92 7.24
CA MET A 51 -6.27 8.06 8.24
C MET A 51 -5.49 6.77 8.55
N GLU A 52 -4.29 6.57 8.02
CA GLU A 52 -3.48 5.40 8.36
C GLU A 52 -2.96 5.51 9.80
N ASP A 53 -3.17 4.45 10.60
CA ASP A 53 -2.67 4.40 11.97
C ASP A 53 -1.16 4.62 12.03
N VAL A 54 -0.70 5.32 13.06
CA VAL A 54 0.72 5.68 13.25
C VAL A 54 1.62 4.44 13.31
N ARG A 55 1.14 3.33 13.88
CA ARG A 55 1.86 2.06 13.97
C ARG A 55 2.03 1.44 12.59
N VAL A 56 0.99 1.48 11.75
CA VAL A 56 1.08 1.01 10.37
C VAL A 56 2.09 1.84 9.58
N THR A 57 2.01 3.16 9.70
CA THR A 57 2.94 4.09 9.04
C THR A 57 4.39 3.84 9.49
N LEU A 58 4.61 3.70 10.80
CA LEU A 58 5.94 3.41 11.35
C LEU A 58 6.46 2.06 10.86
N CYS A 59 5.64 1.00 10.83
CA CYS A 59 6.06 -0.31 10.32
C CYS A 59 6.52 -0.23 8.85
N LYS A 60 5.77 0.51 8.02
CA LYS A 60 6.15 0.77 6.62
C LYS A 60 7.47 1.54 6.51
N ASP A 61 7.68 2.54 7.34
CA ASP A 61 8.93 3.31 7.37
C ASP A 61 10.13 2.46 7.79
N LEU A 62 9.97 1.58 8.79
CA LEU A 62 11.00 0.63 9.18
C LEU A 62 11.41 -0.28 8.03
N VAL A 63 10.44 -0.83 7.29
CA VAL A 63 10.72 -1.64 6.10
C VAL A 63 11.50 -0.85 5.05
N ARG A 64 11.10 0.40 4.75
CA ARG A 64 11.81 1.27 3.80
C ARG A 64 13.25 1.54 4.24
N ILE A 65 13.46 1.83 5.52
CA ILE A 65 14.80 2.06 6.10
C ILE A 65 15.66 0.80 5.97
N LYS A 66 15.09 -0.38 6.22
CA LYS A 66 15.83 -1.64 6.21
C LYS A 66 16.10 -2.18 4.81
N ARG A 67 15.20 -1.94 3.86
CA ARG A 67 15.37 -2.35 2.47
C ARG A 67 16.27 -1.39 1.69
N GLY A 68 16.16 -0.08 1.92
CA GLY A 68 16.86 0.93 1.12
C GLY A 68 16.31 1.11 -0.30
N ASP A 69 15.40 0.23 -0.74
CA ASP A 69 14.78 0.23 -2.05
C ASP A 69 13.41 0.91 -2.06
N GLU A 70 12.90 1.20 -3.25
CA GLU A 70 11.50 1.56 -3.44
C GLU A 70 10.59 0.35 -3.15
N VAL A 71 9.59 0.56 -2.31
CA VAL A 71 8.67 -0.48 -1.82
C VAL A 71 7.26 -0.20 -2.31
N VAL A 72 6.66 -1.17 -3.00
CA VAL A 72 5.26 -1.15 -3.44
C VAL A 72 4.42 -2.04 -2.52
N TRP A 73 3.49 -1.43 -1.78
CA TRP A 73 2.63 -2.14 -0.83
C TRP A 73 1.55 -2.96 -1.54
N LYS A 74 1.44 -4.25 -1.22
CA LYS A 74 0.43 -5.17 -1.78
C LYS A 74 -0.74 -5.39 -0.82
N ASP A 75 -0.43 -5.58 0.46
CA ASP A 75 -1.43 -5.89 1.49
C ASP A 75 -0.94 -5.38 2.85
N VAL A 76 -1.90 -4.97 3.69
CA VAL A 76 -1.67 -4.50 5.05
C VAL A 76 -2.76 -5.10 5.93
N ARG A 77 -2.37 -5.83 6.97
CA ARG A 77 -3.28 -6.41 7.94
C ARG A 77 -2.86 -6.04 9.34
N THR A 78 -3.86 -5.89 10.21
CA THR A 78 -3.67 -5.58 11.62
C THR A 78 -4.45 -6.58 12.44
N GLU A 79 -3.78 -7.17 13.42
CA GLU A 79 -4.38 -8.08 14.39
C GLU A 79 -4.19 -7.52 15.81
N THR A 80 -5.26 -7.53 16.60
CA THR A 80 -5.29 -6.99 17.97
C THR A 80 -5.82 -8.04 18.95
N PRO A 81 -5.01 -9.04 19.34
CA PRO A 81 -5.42 -10.19 20.15
C PRO A 81 -5.63 -9.87 21.67
N GLY A 82 -6.25 -8.73 21.99
CA GLY A 82 -6.55 -8.30 23.35
C GLY A 82 -5.30 -7.85 24.11
N TYR A 83 -4.90 -8.60 25.15
CA TYR A 83 -3.77 -8.26 26.01
C TYR A 83 -2.40 -8.73 25.47
N ASN A 84 -2.36 -9.41 24.33
CA ASN A 84 -1.11 -9.84 23.67
C ASN A 84 -0.70 -8.82 22.62
N ASP A 85 0.57 -8.83 22.17
CA ASP A 85 1.07 -7.90 21.14
C ASP A 85 0.13 -7.75 19.94
N ALA A 86 -0.20 -6.51 19.58
CA ALA A 86 -0.80 -6.22 18.28
C ALA A 86 0.23 -6.47 17.18
N VAL A 87 -0.22 -6.99 16.04
CA VAL A 87 0.64 -7.32 14.91
C VAL A 87 0.19 -6.56 13.68
N VAL A 88 1.07 -5.73 13.13
CA VAL A 88 0.91 -5.16 11.79
C VAL A 88 1.71 -6.03 10.82
N GLN A 89 1.01 -6.68 9.88
CA GLN A 89 1.56 -7.51 8.84
C GLN A 89 1.52 -6.75 7.51
N LEU A 90 2.65 -6.70 6.83
CA LEU A 90 2.83 -6.02 5.55
C LEU A 90 3.29 -7.03 4.50
N ASN A 91 2.64 -7.03 3.33
CA ASN A 91 3.15 -7.69 2.13
C ASN A 91 3.47 -6.63 1.10
N PHE A 92 4.63 -6.75 0.44
CA PHE A 92 5.12 -5.75 -0.49
C PHE A 92 5.94 -6.37 -1.62
N SER A 93 6.23 -5.58 -2.65
CA SER A 93 7.28 -5.85 -3.61
C SER A 93 8.40 -4.82 -3.47
N ALA A 94 9.64 -5.26 -3.52
CA ALA A 94 10.83 -4.42 -3.53
C ALA A 94 11.80 -4.97 -4.58
N SER A 95 12.28 -4.12 -5.49
CA SER A 95 13.22 -4.51 -6.55
C SER A 95 12.76 -5.73 -7.37
N GLY A 96 11.45 -5.82 -7.64
CA GLY A 96 10.83 -6.92 -8.39
C GLY A 96 10.62 -8.23 -7.62
N ASN A 97 11.02 -8.28 -6.34
CA ASN A 97 10.85 -9.45 -5.49
C ASN A 97 9.75 -9.21 -4.45
N ASP A 98 9.06 -10.28 -4.06
CA ASP A 98 8.06 -10.21 -3.00
C ASP A 98 8.72 -10.29 -1.63
N GLY A 99 8.21 -9.48 -0.70
CA GLY A 99 8.69 -9.40 0.66
C GLY A 99 7.55 -9.28 1.66
N SER A 100 7.86 -9.58 2.91
CA SER A 100 6.90 -9.50 4.00
C SER A 100 7.54 -8.94 5.26
N ALA A 101 6.76 -8.26 6.08
CA ALA A 101 7.20 -7.79 7.38
C ALA A 101 6.08 -7.92 8.42
N ALA A 102 6.48 -8.09 9.67
CA ALA A 102 5.58 -8.07 10.81
C ALA A 102 6.16 -7.21 11.93
N CYS A 103 5.43 -6.18 12.36
CA CYS A 103 5.78 -5.35 13.51
C CYS A 103 4.86 -5.67 14.68
N TYR A 104 5.44 -5.91 15.85
CA TYR A 104 4.73 -6.29 17.07
C TYR A 104 4.72 -5.11 18.03
N TYR A 105 3.54 -4.75 18.54
CA TYR A 105 3.34 -3.62 19.43
C TYR A 105 2.80 -4.13 20.75
N ALA A 106 3.55 -3.88 21.83
CA ALA A 106 3.16 -4.32 23.17
C ALA A 106 1.84 -3.67 23.59
N TYR A 107 0.96 -4.44 24.24
CA TYR A 107 -0.22 -3.88 24.89
C TYR A 107 0.22 -2.88 25.97
N ASN A 108 -0.34 -1.68 25.96
CA ASN A 108 0.06 -0.56 26.81
C ASN A 108 -1.12 0.38 27.12
N ALA A 109 -2.33 -0.17 27.27
CA ALA A 109 -3.48 0.63 27.68
C ALA A 109 -3.27 1.11 29.11
N VAL A 110 -3.30 2.43 29.30
CA VAL A 110 -3.24 3.06 30.63
C VAL A 110 -4.66 3.22 31.22
N ASP A 111 -5.69 3.28 30.37
CA ASP A 111 -7.10 3.35 30.76
C ASP A 111 -8.00 2.58 29.78
N ASP A 112 -8.90 1.74 30.30
CA ASP A 112 -9.96 1.04 29.55
C ASP A 112 -11.11 2.02 29.21
N THR A 113 -10.85 2.96 28.30
CA THR A 113 -11.86 3.96 27.90
C THR A 113 -12.27 3.83 26.44
N ALA A 114 -13.41 4.45 26.09
CA ALA A 114 -14.18 4.31 24.85
C ALA A 114 -13.39 4.36 23.52
N LEU A 115 -12.16 4.89 23.52
CA LEU A 115 -11.26 4.89 22.36
C LEU A 115 -10.92 3.48 21.86
N ALA A 116 -10.74 2.51 22.75
CA ALA A 116 -10.44 1.12 22.36
C ALA A 116 -11.59 0.45 21.59
N LEU A 117 -12.83 0.94 21.77
CA LEU A 117 -14.00 0.43 21.04
C LEU A 117 -14.03 0.93 19.58
N SER A 118 -13.48 2.11 19.31
CA SER A 118 -13.46 2.71 17.97
C SER A 118 -12.13 2.50 17.24
N ASP A 119 -11.01 2.51 17.97
CA ASP A 119 -9.66 2.28 17.46
C ASP A 119 -8.95 1.24 18.35
N PRO A 120 -9.03 -0.05 18.00
CA PRO A 120 -8.39 -1.11 18.75
C PRO A 120 -6.87 -0.97 18.86
N LEU A 121 -6.20 -0.29 17.93
CA LEU A 121 -4.75 -0.12 17.98
C LEU A 121 -4.32 0.88 19.06
N SER A 122 -5.21 1.77 19.50
CA SER A 122 -4.93 2.78 20.53
C SER A 122 -4.43 2.19 21.86
N SER A 123 -4.83 0.96 22.19
CA SER A 123 -4.41 0.24 23.41
C SER A 123 -2.97 -0.29 23.37
N TYR A 124 -2.24 -0.12 22.27
CA TYR A 124 -0.90 -0.68 22.10
C TYR A 124 0.17 0.42 22.07
N SER A 125 1.43 0.06 22.30
CA SER A 125 2.57 0.98 22.12
C SER A 125 2.61 1.50 20.69
N THR A 126 3.07 2.75 20.52
CA THR A 126 3.31 3.33 19.19
C THR A 126 4.62 2.83 18.58
N SER A 127 5.59 2.42 19.41
CA SER A 127 6.85 1.81 18.98
C SER A 127 6.80 0.28 19.08
N PRO A 128 7.35 -0.44 18.09
CA PRO A 128 7.32 -1.90 18.10
C PRO A 128 8.34 -2.48 19.09
N SER A 129 7.94 -3.53 19.80
CA SER A 129 8.80 -4.33 20.69
C SER A 129 9.67 -5.33 19.90
N LYS A 130 9.20 -5.75 18.73
CA LYS A 130 9.83 -6.74 17.85
C LYS A 130 9.44 -6.46 16.40
N MET A 131 10.34 -6.77 15.47
CA MET A 131 10.08 -6.73 14.04
C MET A 131 10.64 -7.97 13.35
N GLN A 132 9.88 -8.51 12.40
CA GLN A 132 10.34 -9.52 11.47
C GLN A 132 10.32 -8.94 10.06
N LEU A 133 11.37 -9.22 9.27
CA LEU A 133 11.49 -8.87 7.87
C LEU A 133 11.91 -10.12 7.10
N ASP A 134 11.10 -10.52 6.13
CA ASP A 134 11.27 -11.74 5.33
C ASP A 134 11.52 -13.00 6.18
N GLY A 135 10.77 -13.13 7.26
CA GLY A 135 10.90 -14.25 8.21
C GLY A 135 12.09 -14.16 9.17
N ARG A 136 12.94 -13.12 9.07
CA ARG A 136 14.06 -12.91 10.00
C ARG A 136 13.68 -11.88 11.05
N THR A 137 13.81 -12.24 12.33
CA THR A 137 13.63 -11.28 13.42
C THR A 137 14.83 -10.34 13.48
N LEU A 138 14.55 -9.03 13.53
CA LEU A 138 15.59 -8.02 13.70
C LEU A 138 16.14 -8.07 15.12
N PRO A 139 17.48 -8.07 15.31
CA PRO A 139 18.10 -7.88 16.61
C PRO A 139 17.65 -6.57 17.27
N ARG A 140 17.54 -6.56 18.60
CA ARG A 140 17.09 -5.37 19.35
C ARG A 140 17.89 -4.08 19.05
N PRO A 141 19.23 -4.10 18.99
CA PRO A 141 20.00 -2.89 18.67
C PRO A 141 19.70 -2.37 17.26
N GLU A 142 19.51 -3.29 16.31
CA GLU A 142 19.20 -2.96 14.92
C GLU A 142 17.79 -2.37 14.78
N LEU A 143 16.81 -2.94 15.51
CA LEU A 143 15.46 -2.39 15.58
C LEU A 143 15.45 -0.99 16.20
N ALA A 144 16.16 -0.79 17.31
CA ALA A 144 16.22 0.50 17.99
C ALA A 144 16.79 1.60 17.10
N GLU A 145 17.86 1.30 16.35
CA GLU A 145 18.43 2.27 15.40
C GLU A 145 17.47 2.57 14.25
N ALA A 146 16.77 1.55 13.71
CA ALA A 146 15.76 1.78 12.67
C ALA A 146 14.59 2.64 13.16
N VAL A 147 14.11 2.42 14.39
CA VAL A 147 13.05 3.25 15.02
C VAL A 147 13.53 4.69 15.19
N LYS A 148 14.75 4.89 15.69
CA LYS A 148 15.35 6.22 15.82
C LYS A 148 15.42 6.95 14.47
N GLN A 149 15.85 6.26 13.41
CA GLN A 149 15.91 6.83 12.08
C GLN A 149 14.52 7.21 11.54
N ALA A 150 13.51 6.36 11.77
CA ALA A 150 12.13 6.67 11.42
C ALA A 150 11.61 7.92 12.15
N MET A 151 11.85 8.03 13.45
CA MET A 151 11.43 9.19 14.25
C MET A 151 12.10 10.49 13.78
N ILE A 152 13.40 10.45 13.47
CA ILE A 152 14.12 11.62 12.94
C ILE A 152 13.52 12.06 11.59
N LYS A 153 13.19 11.10 10.71
CA LYS A 153 12.57 11.38 9.41
C LYS A 153 11.20 12.03 9.57
N GLN A 154 10.36 11.50 10.47
CA GLN A 154 9.04 12.07 10.76
C GLN A 154 9.15 13.51 11.29
N GLY A 155 10.08 13.76 12.22
CA GLY A 155 10.32 15.12 12.74
C GLY A 155 10.76 16.12 11.67
N ARG A 156 11.65 15.72 10.76
CA ARG A 156 12.08 16.60 9.64
C ARG A 156 10.93 16.91 8.68
N SER A 157 10.15 15.90 8.30
CA SER A 157 9.00 16.08 7.42
C SER A 157 7.97 17.07 7.99
N PHE A 158 7.78 17.07 9.31
CA PHE A 158 6.89 18.01 9.98
C PHE A 158 7.41 19.46 9.88
N VAL A 159 8.70 19.68 10.20
CA VAL A 159 9.33 21.00 10.13
C VAL A 159 9.30 21.54 8.69
N ASP A 160 9.60 20.69 7.71
CA ASP A 160 9.56 21.06 6.30
C ASP A 160 8.15 21.44 5.85
N GLY A 161 7.12 20.71 6.33
CA GLY A 161 5.71 21.03 6.08
C GLY A 161 5.32 22.42 6.60
N VAL A 162 5.68 22.74 7.84
CA VAL A 162 5.42 24.07 8.44
C VAL A 162 6.16 25.16 7.67
N ARG A 163 7.42 24.93 7.32
CA ARG A 163 8.23 25.91 6.55
C ARG A 163 7.65 26.20 5.18
N ASN A 164 7.09 25.20 4.50
CA ASN A 164 6.47 25.36 3.19
C ASN A 164 5.09 26.01 3.26
N PHE A 165 4.36 25.84 4.36
CA PHE A 165 3.06 26.50 4.57
C PHE A 165 3.20 28.01 4.86
N LEU A 166 4.31 28.43 5.47
CA LEU A 166 4.57 29.82 5.84
C LEU A 166 5.26 30.66 4.74
N LYS A 167 5.56 30.07 3.59
CA LYS A 167 6.10 30.75 2.40
C LYS A 167 5.00 31.02 1.40
#